data_AF-A0A523ZKC7-F1
#
_entry.id   AF-A0A523ZKC7-F1
#
_cell.length_a   1.000
_cell.length_b   1.000
_cell.length_c   1.000
_cell.angle_alpha   90.00
_cell.angle_beta   90.00
_cell.angle_gamma   90.00
#
_symmetry.space_group_name_H-M   'P 1'
#
loop_
_entity.id
_entity.type
_entity.pdbx_description
1 polymer ?
#
loop_
_entity_poly.entity_id
_entity_poly.type
_entity_poly.pdbx_seq_one_letter_code
_entity_poly.pdbx_strand_id
1 'polypeptide(L)' 'MQILQSFRNILSKRHTIAKNWKNQNKSVIGWNSTYTPEEIIHAIGALPVRIVGSMKTTTLADAYL' A
#
# COMPACT_ATOMS: atom_id res chain seq x y z
N MET A 1 20.56 -12.50 9.88
CA MET A 1 20.22 -11.16 9.32
C MET A 1 19.01 -10.57 10.05
N GLN A 2 19.20 -9.97 11.22
CA GLN A 2 18.13 -9.46 12.07
C GLN A 2 17.42 -8.23 11.47
N ILE A 3 18.13 -7.44 10.66
CA ILE A 3 17.62 -6.22 9.99
C ILE A 3 16.48 -6.53 9.01
N LEU A 4 16.54 -7.64 8.27
CA LEU A 4 15.49 -7.99 7.29
C LEU A 4 14.16 -8.36 7.93
N GLN A 5 14.15 -8.71 9.22
CA GLN A 5 12.93 -9.14 9.89
C GLN A 5 11.92 -8.00 10.05
N SER A 6 12.37 -6.77 10.27
CA SER A 6 11.48 -5.60 10.37
C SER A 6 10.74 -5.38 9.05
N PHE A 7 11.45 -5.41 7.92
CA PHE A 7 10.87 -5.25 6.59
C PHE A 7 9.87 -6.37 6.27
N ARG A 8 10.21 -7.63 6.59
CA ARG A 8 9.29 -8.77 6.42
C ARG A 8 8.02 -8.62 7.26
N ASN A 9 8.16 -8.15 8.49
CA ASN A 9 7.03 -7.92 9.39
C ASN A 9 6.09 -6.83 8.87
N ILE A 10 6.63 -5.75 8.32
CA ILE A 10 5.82 -4.69 7.68
C ILE A 10 5.09 -5.26 6.46
N LEU A 11 5.78 -6.00 5.60
CA LEU A 11 5.18 -6.59 4.40
C LEU A 11 4.06 -7.59 4.73
N SER A 12 4.25 -8.45 5.74
CA SER A 12 3.25 -9.44 6.15
C SER A 12 2.03 -8.80 6.82
N LYS A 13 2.23 -7.72 7.59
CA LYS A 13 1.16 -7.01 8.32
C LYS A 13 0.60 -5.78 7.59
N ARG A 14 1.00 -5.52 6.33
CA ARG A 14 0.67 -4.30 5.57
C ARG A 14 -0.81 -3.92 5.60
N HIS A 15 -1.71 -4.89 5.46
CA HIS A 15 -3.16 -4.66 5.48
C HIS A 15 -3.66 -4.26 6.87
N THR A 16 -3.13 -4.87 7.92
CA THR A 16 -3.44 -4.52 9.31
C THR A 16 -2.92 -3.12 9.64
N ILE A 17 -1.71 -2.77 9.18
CA ILE A 17 -1.15 -1.43 9.36
C ILE A 17 -2.04 -0.37 8.69
N ALA A 18 -2.47 -0.60 7.44
CA ALA A 18 -3.37 0.31 6.73
C ALA A 18 -4.73 0.45 7.45
N LYS A 19 -5.32 -0.66 7.94
CA LYS A 19 -6.57 -0.62 8.73
C LYS A 19 -6.39 0.18 10.02
N ASN A 20 -5.31 -0.04 10.75
CA ASN A 20 -5.01 0.69 11.99
C ASN A 20 -4.78 2.19 11.72
N TRP A 21 -4.21 2.55 10.58
CA TRP A 21 -4.08 3.95 10.16
C TRP A 21 -5.46 4.61 9.94
N LYS A 22 -6.36 3.93 9.24
CA LYS A 22 -7.74 4.39 9.05
C LYS A 22 -8.49 4.58 10.37
N ASN A 23 -8.26 3.70 11.33
CA ASN A 23 -8.88 3.79 12.67
C ASN A 23 -8.43 5.03 13.46
N GLN A 24 -7.36 5.70 13.06
CA GLN A 24 -6.91 6.98 13.65
C GLN A 24 -7.55 8.20 12.97
N ASN A 25 -8.66 8.02 12.24
CA ASN A 25 -9.29 9.05 11.40
C ASN A 25 -8.35 9.66 10.34
N LYS A 26 -7.35 8.89 9.89
CA LYS A 26 -6.44 9.30 8.80
C LYS A 26 -6.75 8.53 7.52
N SER A 27 -6.56 9.20 6.39
CA SER A 27 -6.78 8.59 5.08
C SER A 27 -5.62 7.67 4.68
N VAL A 28 -5.94 6.66 3.86
CA VAL A 28 -4.96 5.80 3.19
C VAL A 28 -5.18 5.96 1.70
N ILE A 29 -4.14 6.33 0.95
CA ILE A 29 -4.23 6.58 -0.49
C ILE A 29 -3.34 5.60 -1.23
N GLY A 30 -3.96 4.83 -2.12
CA GLY A 30 -3.28 3.90 -3.00
C GLY A 30 -2.78 4.58 -4.27
N TRP A 31 -1.57 4.24 -4.72
CA TRP A 31 -1.02 4.72 -5.99
C TRP A 31 -0.27 3.62 -6.73
N ASN A 32 -0.21 3.67 -8.07
CA ASN A 32 0.44 2.65 -8.90
C ASN A 32 1.55 3.22 -9.81
N SER A 33 1.43 4.46 -10.26
CA SER A 33 2.41 5.14 -11.13
C SER A 33 3.57 5.74 -10.32
N THR A 34 4.81 5.52 -10.76
CA THR A 34 6.01 6.17 -10.18
C THR A 34 6.02 7.68 -10.31
N TYR A 35 5.15 8.25 -11.16
CA TYR A 35 4.97 9.69 -11.29
C TYR A 35 3.94 10.27 -10.31
N THR A 36 3.34 9.44 -9.45
CA THR A 36 2.41 9.93 -8.44
C THR A 36 3.18 10.75 -7.40
N PRO A 37 2.81 12.02 -7.14
CA PRO A 37 3.50 12.85 -6.15
C PRO A 37 3.16 12.38 -4.72
N GLU A 38 3.95 11.45 -4.19
CA GLU A 38 3.78 10.89 -2.86
C GLU A 38 3.89 11.96 -1.76
N GLU A 39 4.64 13.03 -2.03
CA GLU A 39 4.82 14.18 -1.15
C GLU A 39 3.50 14.87 -0.81
N ILE A 40 2.57 14.97 -1.77
CA ILE A 40 1.25 15.58 -1.54
C ILE A 40 0.41 14.68 -0.62
N ILE A 41 0.45 13.36 -0.85
CA ILE A 41 -0.25 12.37 -0.02
C ILE A 41 0.27 12.44 1.42
N HIS A 42 1.59 12.53 1.58
CA HIS A 42 2.22 12.68 2.89
C HIS A 42 1.84 14.03 3.56
N ALA A 43 1.85 15.13 2.81
CA ALA A 43 1.55 16.47 3.32
C ALA A 43 0.13 16.60 3.90
N ILE A 44 -0.85 15.88 3.35
CA ILE A 44 -2.23 15.85 3.87
C ILE A 44 -2.41 14.87 5.05
N GLY A 45 -1.33 14.27 5.55
CA GLY A 45 -1.37 13.32 6.67
C GLY A 45 -1.95 11.95 6.30
N ALA A 46 -2.06 11.64 5.01
CA ALA A 46 -2.50 10.34 4.53
C ALA A 46 -1.33 9.36 4.44
N LEU A 47 -1.63 8.06 4.54
CA LEU A 47 -0.65 7.00 4.31
C LEU A 47 -0.59 6.67 2.82
N PRO A 48 0.51 6.96 2.11
CA PRO A 48 0.71 6.48 0.75
C PRO A 48 0.95 4.97 0.75
N VAL A 49 0.24 4.25 -0.11
CA VAL A 49 0.38 2.80 -0.29
C VAL A 49 0.57 2.49 -1.76
N ARG A 50 1.77 2.01 -2.11
CA ARG A 50 2.03 1.55 -3.47
C ARG A 50 1.27 0.26 -3.76
N ILE A 51 0.45 0.28 -4.80
CA ILE A 51 -0.28 -0.87 -5.33
C ILE A 51 0.58 -1.48 -6.43
N VAL A 52 0.94 -2.74 -6.23
CA VAL A 52 1.67 -3.55 -7.22
C VAL A 52 0.86 -4.81 -7.52
N GLY A 53 0.94 -5.27 -8.78
CA GLY A 53 0.37 -6.54 -9.18
C GLY A 53 0.95 -7.69 -8.37
N SER A 54 0.17 -8.76 -8.23
CA SER A 54 0.65 -10.03 -7.69
C SER A 54 0.83 -11.04 -8.82
N MET A 55 1.61 -12.09 -8.60
CA MET A 55 1.77 -13.20 -9.57
C MET A 55 0.56 -14.15 -9.61
N LYS A 56 -0.60 -13.74 -9.07
CA LYS A 56 -1.82 -14.54 -9.08
C LYS A 56 -2.61 -14.29 -10.37
N THR A 57 -3.47 -15.24 -10.73
CA THR A 57 -4.42 -15.08 -11.84
C THR A 57 -5.38 -13.93 -11.57
N THR A 58 -5.74 -13.22 -12.63
CA THR A 58 -6.54 -11.98 -12.60
C THR A 58 -7.82 -12.11 -13.41
N THR A 59 -8.56 -13.22 -13.24
CA THR A 59 -9.74 -13.56 -14.06
C THR A 59 -10.78 -12.44 -14.16
N LEU A 60 -10.94 -11.64 -13.10
CA LEU A 60 -11.85 -10.48 -13.13
C LEU A 60 -11.31 -9.35 -13.99
N ALA A 61 -10.00 -9.11 -14.02
CA ALA A 61 -9.40 -8.07 -14.85
C ALA A 61 -9.38 -8.47 -16.33
N ASP A 62 -9.13 -9.76 -16.63
CA ASP A 62 -9.09 -10.33 -17.99
C ASP A 62 -10.42 -10.17 -18.75
N ALA A 63 -11.53 -9.88 -18.03
CA ALA A 63 -12.83 -9.62 -18.64
C ALA A 63 -12.99 -8.16 -19.16
N TYR A 64 -12.13 -7.23 -18.73
CA TYR A 64 -12.23 -5.79 -19.03
C TYR A 64 -10.97 -5.20 -19.69
N LEU A 65 -9.86 -5.95 -19.74
CA LEU A 65 -8.57 -5.59 -20.32
C LEU A 65 -8.12 -6.69 -21.29
#